data_AF-A0ABD5S764-F1
#
_entry.id   AF-A0ABD5S764-F1
#
_cell.length_a   1.000
_cell.length_b   1.000
_cell.length_c   1.000
_cell.angle_alpha   90.00
_cell.angle_beta   90.00
_cell.angle_gamma   90.00
#
_symmetry.space_group_name_H-M   'P 1'
#
loop_
_entity.id
_entity.type
_entity.pdbx_description
1 polymer ?
#
loop_
_entity_poly.entity_id
_entity_poly.type
_entity_poly.pdbx_seq_one_letter_code
_entity_poly.pdbx_strand_id
1 'polypeptide(L)'
;DEATAWLRSDAPANATLETYPNDPQEAAVPHGMTVYRPSNRNATPGGPKENGLEWMLAVRERCPDYIELTYHEGIMYAAPNNWSERARIISWSQRRQYVLDLLAGDRYPYRVAETFGPRPAFLDGEPRPSRLRELLQVGLYPRTIQYGDPQDFGVNQYTVILERTGRCGASGGNGSAPANDSASANDSAPANGS
;
A
#
# COMPACT_ATOMS: atom_id res chain seq x y z
N ASP A 1 -16.94 -2.16 0.08
CA ASP A 1 -16.38 -1.11 0.97
C ASP A 1 -16.16 0.19 0.17
N GLU A 2 -15.84 1.30 0.85
CA GLU A 2 -15.59 2.62 0.26
C GLU A 2 -14.33 2.64 -0.62
N ALA A 3 -13.29 1.91 -0.22
CA ALA A 3 -12.05 1.77 -0.98
C ALA A 3 -12.27 1.11 -2.36
N THR A 4 -13.11 0.09 -2.42
CA THR A 4 -13.49 -0.60 -3.66
C THR A 4 -14.27 0.33 -4.58
N ALA A 5 -15.15 1.17 -4.01
CA ALA A 5 -15.91 2.14 -4.78
C ALA A 5 -14.98 3.20 -5.39
N TRP A 6 -14.03 3.72 -4.59
CA TRP A 6 -13.01 4.66 -5.04
C TRP A 6 -12.11 4.06 -6.13
N LEU A 7 -11.58 2.84 -5.92
CA LEU A 7 -10.76 2.17 -6.93
C LEU A 7 -11.53 1.94 -8.24
N ARG A 8 -12.85 1.74 -8.20
CA ARG A 8 -13.67 1.61 -9.42
C ARG A 8 -13.87 2.93 -10.16
N SER A 9 -13.90 4.06 -9.46
CA SER A 9 -14.11 5.38 -10.07
C SER A 9 -12.81 6.05 -10.51
N ASP A 10 -11.74 5.86 -9.74
CA ASP A 10 -10.52 6.67 -9.85
C ASP A 10 -9.36 5.88 -10.48
N ALA A 11 -9.33 4.55 -10.34
CA ALA A 11 -8.28 3.74 -10.96
C ALA A 11 -8.60 3.44 -12.44
N PRO A 12 -7.59 3.46 -13.33
CA PRO A 12 -7.72 2.95 -14.69
C PRO A 12 -8.20 1.49 -14.72
N ALA A 13 -9.01 1.13 -15.72
CA ALA A 13 -9.62 -0.20 -15.82
C ALA A 13 -8.61 -1.38 -15.88
N ASN A 14 -7.36 -1.12 -16.27
CA ASN A 14 -6.28 -2.10 -16.36
C ASN A 14 -5.19 -1.89 -15.29
N ALA A 15 -5.47 -1.07 -14.27
CA ALA A 15 -4.53 -0.83 -13.21
C ALA A 15 -4.29 -2.09 -12.37
N THR A 16 -3.13 -2.13 -11.73
CA THR A 16 -2.65 -3.21 -10.89
C THR A 16 -2.71 -2.79 -9.43
N LEU A 17 -3.18 -3.69 -8.57
CA LEU A 17 -3.32 -3.47 -7.13
C LEU A 17 -2.46 -4.48 -6.37
N GLU A 18 -1.64 -4.01 -5.45
CA GLU A 18 -0.97 -4.87 -4.48
C GLU A 18 -1.66 -4.78 -3.12
N THR A 19 -1.87 -5.94 -2.50
CA THR A 19 -2.45 -6.06 -1.16
C THR A 19 -1.71 -7.16 -0.40
N TYR A 20 -1.64 -7.04 0.93
CA TYR A 20 -0.93 -7.99 1.79
C TYR A 20 -1.79 -9.01 2.54
N PRO A 21 -3.10 -8.80 2.76
CA PRO A 21 -3.99 -9.86 3.19
C PRO A 21 -3.88 -11.11 2.32
N ASN A 22 -3.79 -12.27 2.98
CA ASN A 22 -3.89 -13.54 2.26
C ASN A 22 -5.32 -13.84 1.82
N ASP A 23 -6.30 -13.45 2.63
CA ASP A 23 -7.71 -13.62 2.34
C ASP A 23 -8.19 -12.51 1.38
N PRO A 24 -8.67 -12.85 0.17
CA PRO A 24 -9.24 -11.86 -0.75
C PRO A 24 -10.44 -11.08 -0.18
N GLN A 25 -11.10 -11.56 0.87
CA GLN A 25 -12.23 -10.86 1.50
C GLN A 25 -11.77 -9.67 2.35
N GLU A 26 -10.49 -9.62 2.73
CA GLU A 26 -9.91 -8.55 3.56
C GLU A 26 -9.34 -7.38 2.73
N ALA A 27 -9.45 -7.42 1.40
CA ALA A 27 -8.92 -6.40 0.49
C ALA A 27 -10.01 -5.88 -0.45
N ALA A 28 -10.01 -4.56 -0.68
CA ALA A 28 -10.87 -3.90 -1.63
C ALA A 28 -10.42 -4.23 -3.06
N VAL A 29 -10.93 -5.34 -3.61
CA VAL A 29 -10.59 -5.78 -4.97
C VAL A 29 -11.74 -5.50 -5.94
N PRO A 30 -11.65 -4.47 -6.79
CA PRO A 30 -12.56 -4.31 -7.91
C PRO A 30 -12.53 -5.52 -8.86
N HIS A 31 -13.69 -5.93 -9.37
CA HIS A 31 -13.76 -6.94 -10.41
C HIS A 31 -13.03 -6.45 -11.67
N GLY A 32 -12.12 -7.27 -12.21
CA GLY A 32 -11.36 -6.99 -13.43
C GLY A 32 -9.96 -6.39 -13.21
N MET A 33 -9.61 -6.01 -11.97
CA MET A 33 -8.28 -5.49 -11.63
C MET A 33 -7.28 -6.64 -11.44
N THR A 34 -6.02 -6.44 -11.86
CA THR A 34 -4.96 -7.42 -11.60
C THR A 34 -4.43 -7.24 -10.18
N VAL A 35 -4.52 -8.28 -9.35
CA VAL A 35 -4.13 -8.23 -7.93
C VAL A 35 -2.86 -9.03 -7.65
N TYR A 36 -1.89 -8.37 -7.03
CA TYR A 36 -0.67 -8.96 -6.48
C TYR A 36 -0.84 -9.18 -4.98
N ARG A 37 -0.55 -10.40 -4.52
CA ARG A 37 -0.62 -10.77 -3.10
C ARG A 37 0.37 -11.87 -2.74
N PRO A 38 0.81 -11.98 -1.47
CA PRO A 38 1.79 -12.97 -1.04
C PRO A 38 1.37 -14.43 -1.29
N SER A 39 0.07 -14.72 -1.26
CA SER A 39 -0.48 -16.06 -1.53
C SER A 39 -0.34 -16.49 -3.00
N ASN A 40 -0.16 -15.55 -3.93
CA ASN A 40 0.09 -15.81 -5.35
C ASN A 40 1.51 -15.40 -5.80
N ARG A 41 2.47 -15.39 -4.86
CA ARG A 41 3.84 -14.89 -5.08
C ARG A 41 4.61 -15.52 -6.25
N ASN A 42 4.26 -16.74 -6.65
CA ASN A 42 4.93 -17.43 -7.76
C ASN A 42 4.46 -16.94 -9.15
N ALA A 43 3.31 -16.29 -9.22
CA ALA A 43 2.73 -15.78 -10.47
C ALA A 43 2.80 -14.24 -10.57
N THR A 44 3.52 -13.58 -9.67
CA THR A 44 3.69 -12.11 -9.69
C THR A 44 4.94 -11.71 -10.47
N PRO A 45 4.98 -10.52 -11.10
CA PRO A 45 6.18 -10.03 -11.75
C PRO A 45 7.39 -9.99 -10.80
N GLY A 46 8.60 -10.19 -11.31
CA GLY A 46 9.83 -10.32 -10.49
C GLY A 46 10.14 -11.75 -10.02
N GLY A 47 9.33 -12.74 -10.40
CA GLY A 47 9.58 -14.15 -10.15
C GLY A 47 9.25 -14.61 -8.71
N PRO A 48 9.42 -15.91 -8.43
CA PRO A 48 9.09 -16.48 -7.12
C PRO A 48 9.99 -15.90 -6.02
N LYS A 49 9.47 -15.85 -4.80
CA LYS A 49 10.16 -15.37 -3.59
C LYS A 49 10.06 -16.42 -2.49
N GLU A 50 11.09 -16.54 -1.67
CA GLU A 50 11.20 -17.60 -0.65
C GLU A 50 10.08 -17.47 0.40
N ASN A 51 9.77 -16.24 0.80
CA ASN A 51 8.77 -15.96 1.82
C ASN A 51 8.01 -14.65 1.57
N GLY A 52 6.95 -14.42 2.35
CA GLY A 52 6.10 -13.24 2.21
C GLY A 52 6.79 -11.91 2.55
N LEU A 53 7.84 -11.92 3.38
CA LEU A 53 8.60 -10.70 3.67
C LEU A 53 9.47 -10.31 2.47
N GLU A 54 10.22 -11.25 1.91
CA GLU A 54 11.02 -11.01 0.69
C GLU A 54 10.12 -10.56 -0.45
N TRP A 55 8.96 -11.21 -0.61
CA TRP A 55 7.94 -10.78 -1.54
C TRP A 55 7.51 -9.34 -1.29
N MET A 56 7.07 -9.00 -0.09
CA MET A 56 6.63 -7.63 0.22
C MET A 56 7.72 -6.57 -0.09
N LEU A 57 8.98 -6.83 0.28
CA LEU A 57 10.08 -5.90 0.04
C LEU A 57 10.42 -5.71 -1.45
N ALA A 58 10.11 -6.70 -2.29
CA ALA A 58 10.29 -6.67 -3.75
C ALA A 58 9.19 -5.89 -4.51
N VAL A 59 8.42 -5.01 -3.85
CA VAL A 59 7.34 -4.21 -4.47
C VAL A 59 7.79 -3.42 -5.70
N ARG A 60 9.06 -3.01 -5.77
CA ARG A 60 9.60 -2.28 -6.93
C ARG A 60 9.76 -3.15 -8.17
N GLU A 61 9.92 -4.46 -8.00
CA GLU A 61 10.00 -5.42 -9.11
C GLU A 61 8.61 -5.72 -9.68
N ARG A 62 7.61 -5.79 -8.79
CA ARG A 62 6.19 -5.99 -9.18
C ARG A 62 5.55 -4.76 -9.74
N CYS A 63 5.89 -3.63 -9.14
CA CYS A 63 5.52 -2.32 -9.58
C CYS A 63 4.00 -2.17 -9.81
N PRO A 64 3.18 -2.30 -8.76
CA PRO A 64 1.75 -2.06 -8.86
C PRO A 64 1.44 -0.57 -9.11
N ASP A 65 0.28 -0.27 -9.69
CA ASP A 65 -0.23 1.11 -9.83
C ASP A 65 -0.73 1.62 -8.48
N TYR A 66 -1.35 0.73 -7.70
CA TYR A 66 -1.88 1.02 -6.37
C TYR A 66 -1.41 0.00 -5.33
N ILE A 67 -1.20 0.43 -4.10
CA ILE A 67 -1.00 -0.46 -2.95
C ILE A 67 -2.12 -0.18 -1.94
N GLU A 68 -2.84 -1.21 -1.55
CA GLU A 68 -3.81 -1.15 -0.47
C GLU A 68 -3.19 -1.66 0.83
N LEU A 69 -3.19 -0.80 1.85
CA LEU A 69 -2.81 -1.14 3.21
C LEU A 69 -4.07 -1.20 4.08
N THR A 70 -4.55 -2.40 4.35
CA THR A 70 -5.66 -2.60 5.29
C THR A 70 -5.16 -2.61 6.73
N TYR A 71 -6.07 -2.46 7.69
CA TYR A 71 -5.70 -2.38 9.10
C TYR A 71 -4.93 -3.63 9.56
N HIS A 72 -5.45 -4.84 9.32
CA HIS A 72 -4.98 -6.08 9.93
C HIS A 72 -3.70 -6.67 9.32
N GLU A 73 -3.53 -6.58 8.00
CA GLU A 73 -2.37 -7.09 7.26
C GLU A 73 -1.82 -5.97 6.37
N GLY A 74 -1.26 -4.93 6.99
CA GLY A 74 -0.73 -3.75 6.30
C GLY A 74 -0.35 -2.69 7.32
N ILE A 75 -1.33 -1.89 7.73
CA ILE A 75 -1.14 -0.79 8.69
C ILE A 75 -0.67 -1.31 10.07
N MET A 76 -1.15 -2.46 10.54
CA MET A 76 -0.72 -3.02 11.82
C MET A 76 0.76 -3.47 11.84
N TYR A 77 1.43 -3.62 10.69
CA TYR A 77 2.88 -3.82 10.67
C TYR A 77 3.65 -2.58 11.15
N ALA A 78 3.07 -1.38 11.04
CA ALA A 78 3.67 -0.15 11.55
C ALA A 78 3.52 0.00 13.08
N ALA A 79 2.60 -0.75 13.69
CA ALA A 79 2.28 -0.64 15.10
C ALA A 79 3.50 -1.03 15.99
N PRO A 80 3.79 -0.27 17.05
CA PRO A 80 4.77 -0.67 18.06
C PRO A 80 4.45 -2.04 18.67
N ASN A 81 5.48 -2.81 19.05
CA ASN A 81 5.31 -4.17 19.59
C ASN A 81 4.48 -4.21 20.89
N ASN A 82 4.38 -3.09 21.61
CA ASN A 82 3.57 -2.95 22.83
C ASN A 82 2.12 -2.48 22.55
N TRP A 83 1.74 -2.28 21.28
CA TRP A 83 0.40 -1.83 20.93
C TRP A 83 -0.67 -2.91 21.18
N SER A 84 -0.40 -4.15 20.77
CA SER A 84 -1.29 -5.29 20.99
C SER A 84 -0.52 -6.60 20.90
N GLU A 85 -1.12 -7.69 21.36
CA GLU A 85 -0.52 -9.03 21.22
C GLU A 85 -0.30 -9.39 19.74
N ARG A 86 -1.25 -9.02 18.87
CA ARG A 86 -1.09 -9.19 17.43
C ARG A 86 0.09 -8.37 16.91
N ALA A 87 0.20 -7.08 17.26
CA ALA A 87 1.33 -6.24 16.89
C ALA A 87 2.66 -6.85 17.36
N ARG A 88 2.72 -7.43 18.57
CA ARG A 88 3.90 -8.12 19.08
C ARG A 88 4.33 -9.32 18.20
N ILE A 89 3.37 -10.06 17.66
CA ILE A 89 3.62 -11.25 16.83
C ILE A 89 4.00 -10.87 15.39
N ILE A 90 3.38 -9.82 14.84
CA ILE A 90 3.52 -9.46 13.41
C ILE A 90 4.46 -8.29 13.14
N SER A 91 4.85 -7.52 14.16
CA SER A 91 5.80 -6.41 14.03
C SER A 91 7.23 -6.94 13.95
N TRP A 92 7.66 -7.13 12.71
CA TRP A 92 9.05 -7.45 12.36
C TRP A 92 9.69 -6.15 11.91
N SER A 93 10.91 -5.85 12.35
CA SER A 93 11.56 -4.55 12.10
C SER A 93 11.56 -4.14 10.62
N GLN A 94 11.77 -5.11 9.72
CA GLN A 94 11.74 -4.90 8.28
C GLN A 94 10.34 -4.62 7.73
N ARG A 95 9.29 -5.30 8.23
CA ARG A 95 7.90 -5.03 7.81
C ARG A 95 7.45 -3.66 8.28
N ARG A 96 7.77 -3.33 9.53
CA ARG A 96 7.50 -2.02 10.11
C ARG A 96 8.15 -0.92 9.30
N GLN A 97 9.45 -1.03 9.05
CA GLN A 97 10.19 -0.04 8.27
C GLN A 97 9.60 0.09 6.87
N TYR A 98 9.29 -1.02 6.21
CA TYR A 98 8.69 -1.02 4.88
C TYR A 98 7.37 -0.24 4.81
N VAL A 99 6.44 -0.50 5.73
CA VAL A 99 5.14 0.19 5.75
C VAL A 99 5.31 1.67 6.10
N LEU A 100 6.20 2.01 7.04
CA LEU A 100 6.50 3.41 7.34
C LEU A 100 7.14 4.13 6.14
N ASP A 101 8.08 3.48 5.44
CA ASP A 101 8.73 4.01 4.23
C ASP A 101 7.72 4.21 3.08
N LEU A 102 6.71 3.33 2.95
CA LEU A 102 5.60 3.50 2.01
C LEU A 102 4.71 4.69 2.36
N LEU A 103 4.32 4.82 3.63
CA LEU A 103 3.44 5.90 4.10
C LEU A 103 4.13 7.27 4.05
N ALA A 104 5.45 7.31 4.24
CA ALA A 104 6.24 8.54 4.13
C ALA A 104 6.39 9.00 2.66
N GLY A 105 6.40 8.07 1.70
CA GLY A 105 6.56 8.38 0.28
C GLY A 105 7.98 8.77 -0.16
N ASP A 106 8.96 8.74 0.75
CA ASP A 106 10.34 9.15 0.46
C ASP A 106 11.14 8.06 -0.25
N ARG A 107 11.01 6.81 0.24
CA ARG A 107 11.80 5.69 -0.27
C ARG A 107 11.13 5.02 -1.45
N TYR A 108 9.82 4.88 -1.43
CA TYR A 108 9.07 4.22 -2.51
C TYR A 108 8.30 5.29 -3.29
N PRO A 109 8.21 5.19 -4.62
CA PRO A 109 7.56 6.20 -5.45
C PRO A 109 6.03 6.06 -5.38
N TYR A 110 5.48 6.17 -4.18
CA TYR A 110 4.07 6.10 -3.88
C TYR A 110 3.68 7.25 -2.96
N ARG A 111 2.45 7.72 -3.10
CA ARG A 111 1.84 8.70 -2.20
C ARG A 111 0.49 8.17 -1.71
N VAL A 112 0.03 8.64 -0.55
CA VAL A 112 -1.34 8.43 -0.12
C VAL A 112 -2.28 9.11 -1.11
N ALA A 113 -3.14 8.33 -1.75
CA ALA A 113 -4.18 8.79 -2.65
C ALA A 113 -5.49 9.03 -1.89
N GLU A 114 -5.87 8.09 -1.03
CA GLU A 114 -7.07 8.18 -0.21
C GLU A 114 -6.95 7.33 1.07
N THR A 115 -7.70 7.71 2.12
CA THR A 115 -7.81 6.96 3.38
C THR A 115 -9.27 6.79 3.79
N PHE A 116 -9.60 5.61 4.28
CA PHE A 116 -10.95 5.25 4.70
C PHE A 116 -10.96 4.82 6.17
N GLY A 117 -12.04 5.11 6.88
CA GLY A 117 -12.23 4.73 8.28
C GLY A 117 -11.37 5.53 9.30
N PRO A 118 -11.53 5.22 10.61
CA PRO A 118 -10.83 5.94 11.67
C PRO A 118 -9.33 5.64 11.72
N ARG A 119 -8.49 6.68 11.63
CA ARG A 119 -7.03 6.56 11.69
C ARG A 119 -6.56 5.99 13.04
N PRO A 120 -5.69 4.96 13.05
CA PRO A 120 -5.14 4.41 14.28
C PRO A 120 -4.13 5.36 14.95
N ALA A 121 -4.33 5.63 16.25
CA ALA A 121 -3.48 6.50 17.07
C ALA A 121 -1.97 6.18 17.04
N PHE A 122 -1.58 4.91 16.86
CA PHE A 122 -0.16 4.55 16.77
C PHE A 122 0.55 5.11 15.53
N LEU A 123 -0.19 5.48 14.48
CA LEU A 123 0.40 6.16 13.32
C LEU A 123 0.80 7.59 13.63
N ASP A 124 0.22 8.18 14.67
CA ASP A 124 0.49 9.55 15.12
C ASP A 124 1.45 9.56 16.32
N GLY A 125 2.04 8.41 16.65
CA GLY A 125 2.94 8.25 17.79
C GLY A 125 2.25 8.30 19.15
N GLU A 126 0.91 8.31 19.18
CA GLU A 126 0.17 8.33 20.43
C GLU A 126 0.26 6.98 21.16
N PRO A 127 0.43 7.00 22.50
CA PRO A 127 0.46 5.78 23.28
C PRO A 127 -0.91 5.10 23.23
N ARG A 128 -0.92 3.78 23.38
CA ARG A 128 -2.18 3.04 23.55
C ARG A 128 -2.96 3.65 24.73
N PRO A 129 -4.28 3.89 24.58
CA PRO A 129 -5.13 4.26 25.70
C PRO A 129 -4.92 3.30 26.89
N SER A 130 -4.91 3.83 28.11
CA SER A 130 -4.72 2.99 29.30
C SER A 130 -5.82 1.93 29.40
N ARG A 131 -5.47 0.71 29.83
CA ARG A 131 -6.45 -0.39 30.00
C ARG A 131 -7.63 0.00 30.89
N LEU A 132 -7.40 0.88 31.86
CA LEU A 132 -8.45 1.42 32.73
C LEU A 132 -9.46 2.29 31.96
N ARG A 133 -9.01 3.16 31.05
CA ARG A 133 -9.92 3.91 30.17
C ARG A 133 -10.69 2.99 29.24
N GLU A 134 -10.01 1.98 28.69
CA GLU A 134 -10.63 0.98 27.81
C GLU A 134 -11.73 0.19 28.55
N LEU A 135 -11.45 -0.28 29.78
CA LEU A 135 -12.43 -0.95 30.64
C LEU A 135 -13.60 -0.06 31.04
N LEU A 136 -13.35 1.20 31.42
CA LEU A 136 -14.40 2.18 31.70
C LEU A 136 -15.28 2.41 30.46
N GLN A 137 -14.68 2.53 29.28
CA GLN A 137 -15.42 2.76 28.05
C GLN A 137 -16.26 1.54 27.66
N VAL A 138 -15.74 0.32 27.82
CA VAL A 138 -16.51 -0.92 27.60
C VAL A 138 -17.63 -1.08 28.65
N GLY A 139 -17.41 -0.62 29.88
CA GLY A 139 -18.43 -0.63 30.93
C GLY A 139 -19.54 0.41 30.72
N LEU A 140 -19.21 1.59 30.17
CA LEU A 140 -20.17 2.67 29.88
C LEU A 140 -20.91 2.47 28.55
N TYR A 141 -20.21 1.92 27.56
CA TYR A 141 -20.73 1.64 26.22
C TYR A 141 -20.47 0.17 25.88
N PRO A 142 -21.22 -0.77 26.51
CA PRO A 142 -21.08 -2.18 26.20
C PRO A 142 -21.44 -2.39 24.73
N ARG A 143 -20.44 -2.75 23.90
CA ARG A 143 -20.71 -3.18 22.54
C ARG A 143 -21.27 -4.59 22.58
N THR A 144 -22.55 -4.74 22.29
CA THR A 144 -23.13 -6.06 22.04
C THR A 144 -22.59 -6.58 20.72
N ILE A 145 -21.58 -7.45 20.77
CA ILE A 145 -21.13 -8.25 19.62
C ILE A 145 -22.16 -9.37 19.40
N GLN A 146 -23.43 -8.98 19.18
CA GLN A 146 -24.45 -9.87 18.69
C GLN A 146 -24.46 -9.67 17.18
N TYR A 147 -23.71 -10.52 16.46
CA TYR A 147 -23.73 -10.68 15.00
C TYR A 147 -22.93 -9.72 14.11
N GLY A 148 -21.99 -8.93 14.64
CA GLY A 148 -21.00 -8.21 13.80
C GLY A 148 -19.64 -8.93 13.84
N ASP A 149 -19.04 -9.19 12.68
CA ASP A 149 -17.63 -9.62 12.63
C ASP A 149 -16.77 -8.51 13.26
N PRO A 150 -15.76 -8.81 14.11
CA PRO A 150 -14.80 -7.81 14.59
C PRO A 150 -14.26 -6.85 13.50
N GLN A 151 -14.27 -7.24 12.23
CA GLN A 151 -13.92 -6.40 11.08
C GLN A 151 -14.85 -5.19 10.84
N ASP A 152 -16.08 -5.18 11.35
CA ASP A 152 -17.07 -4.11 11.12
C ASP A 152 -16.96 -2.91 12.10
N PHE A 153 -15.91 -2.85 12.92
CA PHE A 153 -15.85 -1.89 14.03
C PHE A 153 -14.59 -1.02 14.08
N GLY A 154 -14.81 0.30 14.07
CA GLY A 154 -13.79 1.30 14.44
C GLY A 154 -12.57 1.26 13.53
N VAL A 155 -11.37 1.27 14.13
CA VAL A 155 -10.09 1.27 13.40
C VAL A 155 -9.87 0.05 12.52
N ASN A 156 -10.62 -1.04 12.71
CA ASN A 156 -10.49 -2.25 11.89
C ASN A 156 -10.90 -2.03 10.42
N GLN A 157 -11.65 -0.95 10.14
CA GLN A 157 -12.01 -0.51 8.80
C GLN A 157 -10.98 0.46 8.19
N TYR A 158 -9.87 0.75 8.89
CA TYR A 158 -8.89 1.70 8.38
C TYR A 158 -8.11 1.12 7.20
N THR A 159 -8.27 1.76 6.05
CA THR A 159 -7.60 1.38 4.80
C THR A 159 -6.92 2.58 4.19
N VAL A 160 -5.69 2.41 3.72
CA VAL A 160 -4.95 3.42 2.97
C VAL A 160 -4.73 2.93 1.55
N ILE A 161 -5.10 3.74 0.57
CA ILE A 161 -4.76 3.51 -0.83
C ILE A 161 -3.57 4.40 -1.18
N LEU A 162 -2.48 3.76 -1.59
CA LEU A 162 -1.29 4.42 -2.11
C LEU A 162 -1.33 4.36 -3.64
N GLU A 163 -1.05 5.47 -4.30
CA GLU A 163 -0.91 5.55 -5.76
C GLU A 163 0.56 5.75 -6.12
N ARG A 164 1.00 5.04 -7.16
CA ARG A 164 2.35 5.18 -7.70
C ARG A 164 2.53 6.55 -8.36
N THR A 165 3.57 7.26 -7.96
CA THR A 165 3.92 8.61 -8.46
C THR A 165 5.13 8.63 -9.39
N GLY A 166 5.94 7.57 -9.39
CA GLY A 166 7.19 7.50 -10.15
C GLY A 166 7.26 6.34 -11.13
N ARG A 167 8.31 6.33 -11.96
CA ARG A 167 8.54 5.25 -12.93
C ARG A 167 8.92 3.95 -12.24
N CYS A 168 8.46 2.86 -12.83
CA CYS A 168 8.91 1.53 -12.44
C CYS A 168 10.40 1.34 -12.67
N GLY A 169 11.08 0.79 -11.66
CA GLY A 169 12.53 0.54 -11.70
C GLY A 169 13.44 1.76 -11.51
N ALA A 170 12.91 2.98 -11.38
CA ALA A 170 13.73 4.15 -11.09
C ALA A 170 13.97 4.26 -9.57
N SER A 171 15.18 3.92 -9.14
CA SER A 171 15.72 4.42 -7.86
C SER A 171 15.57 5.94 -7.85
N GLY A 172 14.97 6.52 -6.82
CA GLY A 172 14.79 7.96 -6.69
C GLY A 172 16.09 8.70 -7.01
N GLY A 173 16.07 9.46 -8.11
CA GLY A 173 17.20 10.21 -8.61
C GLY A 173 16.67 11.29 -9.54
N ASN A 174 16.57 12.51 -8.99
CA ASN A 174 16.32 13.81 -9.61
C ASN A 174 15.73 13.86 -11.03
N GLY A 175 14.56 14.49 -11.12
CA GLY A 175 14.04 14.98 -12.39
C GLY A 175 15.05 15.94 -13.04
N SER A 176 15.58 15.52 -14.18
CA SER A 176 16.01 16.42 -15.24
C SER A 176 15.04 16.24 -16.39
N ALA A 177 14.27 17.29 -16.67
CA ALA A 177 13.40 17.40 -17.83
C ALA A 177 14.20 17.16 -19.13
N PRO A 178 13.60 16.58 -20.18
CA PRO A 178 14.25 16.56 -21.48
C PRO A 178 14.30 18.00 -22.04
N ALA A 179 15.51 18.49 -22.30
CA ALA A 179 15.72 19.68 -23.10
C ALA A 179 15.22 19.39 -24.52
N ASN A 180 14.15 20.08 -24.92
CA ASN A 180 13.77 20.24 -26.32
C ASN A 180 14.82 21.14 -26.97
N ASP A 181 15.72 20.58 -27.77
CA ASP A 181 16.41 21.34 -28.81
C ASP A 181 15.82 20.95 -30.16
N SER A 182 14.88 21.79 -30.60
CA SER A 182 14.49 21.91 -31.99
C SER A 182 15.52 22.79 -32.69
N ALA A 183 16.37 22.20 -33.54
CA ALA A 183 17.06 22.94 -34.57
C ALA A 183 16.97 22.16 -35.88
N SER A 184 15.92 22.48 -36.64
CA SER A 184 15.82 22.19 -38.06
C SER A 184 16.68 23.21 -38.82
N ALA A 185 17.61 22.75 -39.64
CA ALA A 185 18.09 23.49 -40.81
C ALA A 185 18.61 22.50 -41.86
N ASN A 186 17.95 22.54 -43.02
CA ASN A 186 18.29 21.87 -44.27
C ASN A 186 19.73 22.18 -44.72
N ASP A 187 20.42 21.23 -45.36
CA ASP A 187 20.92 21.47 -46.73
C ASP A 187 21.31 20.17 -47.49
N SER A 188 20.65 19.98 -48.62
CA SER A 188 21.07 19.49 -49.95
C SER A 188 22.16 18.40 -50.14
N ALA A 189 21.76 17.38 -50.91
CA ALA A 189 22.52 16.33 -51.61
C ALA A 189 23.45 16.91 -52.75
N PRO A 190 24.15 16.13 -53.63
CA PRO A 190 24.07 14.69 -53.85
C PRO A 190 25.39 13.93 -54.16
N ALA A 191 25.18 12.64 -54.39
CA ALA A 191 26.06 11.58 -54.88
C ALA A 191 27.04 11.95 -56.00
N ASN A 192 28.22 11.32 -55.96
CA ASN A 192 29.03 11.06 -57.14
C ASN A 192 29.43 9.58 -57.14
N GLY A 193 28.94 8.87 -58.16
CA GLY A 193 29.46 7.59 -58.61
C GLY A 193 30.02 7.78 -60.02
N SER A 194 31.23 7.28 -60.23
CA SER A 194 31.76 6.75 -61.49
C SER A 194 33.02 5.95 -61.16
#